data_AF-A0A920GJ77-F1
#
_entry.id   AF-A0A920GJ77-F1
#
_cell.length_a   1.000
_cell.length_b   1.000
_cell.length_c   1.000
_cell.angle_alpha   90.00
_cell.angle_beta   90.00
_cell.angle_gamma   90.00
#
_symmetry.space_group_name_H-M   'P 1'
#
loop_
_entity.id
_entity.type
_entity.pdbx_description
1 polymer ?
#
loop_
_entity_poly.entity_id
_entity_poly.type
_entity_poly.pdbx_seq_one_letter_code
_entity_poly.pdbx_strand_id
1 'polypeptide(L)'
;MNVLAETTKKENDSVYYIKNARITTSKDVENPDYFVRIRKGKFVPQKKIIASGNQLYIADVPTPVFLPFAYFPMTQDRESGVIFPTIGENFRRGYFMQNGGYYIAASDYFDVALLGDYYTNGSYGFRVESNYNVKYKFRGNLSFRFENLISGERGFPGYSKSNIYNLRWSHSKDSKSNQTVDFQRL
;
A
#
# COMPACT_ATOMS: atom_id res chain seq x y z
N MET A 1 5.67 14.01 2.90
CA MET A 1 6.88 13.17 3.05
C MET A 1 8.02 14.08 3.44
N ASN A 2 8.80 13.69 4.45
CA ASN A 2 9.90 14.48 5.00
C ASN A 2 11.24 13.84 4.61
N VAL A 3 12.22 14.67 4.24
CA VAL A 3 13.55 14.24 3.79
C VAL A 3 14.60 15.05 4.53
N LEU A 4 15.46 14.38 5.30
CA LEU A 4 16.63 14.96 5.94
C LEU A 4 17.89 14.43 5.28
N ALA A 5 18.67 15.28 4.62
CA ALA A 5 19.92 14.89 3.97
C ALA A 5 21.12 15.52 4.66
N GLU A 6 22.18 14.73 4.87
CA GLU A 6 23.45 15.22 5.41
C GLU A 6 24.19 16.08 4.37
N THR A 7 24.12 15.71 3.10
CA THR A 7 24.74 16.48 2.01
C THR A 7 23.81 16.55 0.82
N THR A 8 23.60 17.77 0.32
CA THR A 8 22.81 18.05 -0.88
C THR A 8 23.64 18.83 -1.88
N LYS A 9 23.70 18.36 -3.12
CA LYS A 9 24.25 19.09 -4.26
C LYS A 9 23.12 19.50 -5.19
N LYS A 10 22.97 20.80 -5.44
CA LYS A 10 22.09 21.29 -6.52
C LYS A 10 22.81 21.12 -7.85
N GLU A 11 22.20 20.39 -8.78
CA GLU A 11 22.72 20.27 -10.14
C GLU A 11 22.09 21.36 -11.03
N ASN A 12 20.75 21.39 -11.07
CA ASN A 12 19.94 22.37 -11.82
C ASN A 12 18.76 22.85 -10.94
N ASP A 13 17.95 23.79 -11.44
CA ASP A 13 16.79 24.31 -10.70
C ASP A 13 15.75 23.25 -10.31
N SER A 14 15.72 22.11 -10.99
CA SER A 14 14.76 21.03 -10.75
C SER A 14 15.38 19.73 -10.23
N VAL A 15 16.71 19.65 -10.06
CA VAL A 15 17.38 18.39 -9.71
C VAL A 15 18.43 18.62 -8.63
N TYR A 16 18.31 17.84 -7.56
CA TYR A 16 19.25 17.79 -6.46
C TYR A 16 19.76 16.36 -6.31
N TYR A 17 21.03 16.21 -5.97
CA TYR A 17 21.60 14.95 -5.54
C TYR A 17 21.79 14.98 -4.03
N ILE A 18 21.31 13.94 -3.37
CA ILE A 18 21.37 13.80 -1.91
C ILE A 18 22.26 12.60 -1.55
N LYS A 19 23.04 12.74 -0.48
CA LYS A 19 23.89 11.70 0.08
C LYS A 19 23.57 11.54 1.56
N ASN A 20 23.53 10.30 2.04
CA ASN A 20 23.21 9.96 3.42
C ASN A 20 21.94 10.65 3.92
N ALA A 21 20.81 10.39 3.26
CA ALA A 21 19.54 10.98 3.64
C ALA A 21 18.64 9.98 4.38
N ARG A 22 17.79 10.50 5.27
CA ARG A 22 16.71 9.78 5.94
C ARG A 22 15.39 10.23 5.32
N ILE A 23 14.58 9.27 4.87
CA ILE A 23 13.26 9.51 4.31
C ILE A 23 12.24 8.92 5.29
N THR A 24 11.27 9.73 5.70
CA THR A 24 10.19 9.30 6.59
C THR A 24 8.88 9.99 6.22
N THR A 25 7.76 9.36 6.58
CA THR A 25 6.44 9.99 6.57
C THR A 25 5.92 10.28 7.98
N SER A 26 6.76 10.08 9.01
CA SER A 26 6.41 10.47 10.39
C SER A 26 6.27 11.99 10.53
N LYS A 27 5.44 12.40 11.49
CA LYS A 27 5.27 13.81 11.87
C LYS A 27 6.50 14.34 12.62
N ASP A 28 7.12 13.49 13.43
CA ASP A 28 8.39 13.78 14.08
C ASP A 28 9.53 13.48 13.10
N VAL A 29 10.25 14.52 12.72
CA VAL A 29 11.33 14.46 11.73
C VAL A 29 12.69 14.26 12.41
N GLU A 30 12.84 14.67 13.66
CA GLU A 30 14.09 14.51 14.42
C GLU A 30 14.22 13.09 14.96
N ASN A 31 13.12 12.54 15.50
CA ASN A 31 13.04 11.19 16.02
C ASN A 31 11.87 10.39 15.40
N PRO A 32 11.97 9.99 14.13
CA PRO A 32 10.90 9.25 13.48
C PRO A 32 10.85 7.78 13.95
N ASP A 33 9.65 7.26 14.22
CA ASP A 33 9.42 5.83 14.54
C ASP A 33 10.00 4.88 13.49
N TYR A 34 10.07 5.33 12.23
CA TYR A 34 10.73 4.63 11.15
C TYR A 34 11.29 5.60 10.11
N PHE A 35 12.37 5.20 9.47
CA PHE A 35 12.93 5.91 8.32
C PHE A 35 13.65 4.95 7.39
N VAL A 36 13.68 5.29 6.10
CA VAL A 36 14.57 4.64 5.15
C VAL A 36 15.83 5.47 5.02
N ARG A 37 16.96 4.88 5.38
CA ARG A 37 18.28 5.48 5.16
C ARG A 37 18.73 5.19 3.74
N ILE A 38 19.09 6.24 3.01
CA ILE A 38 19.56 6.15 1.64
C ILE A 38 21.01 6.64 1.54
N ARG A 39 21.87 5.87 0.87
CA ARG A 39 23.28 6.25 0.68
C ARG A 39 23.43 7.36 -0.36
N LYS A 40 22.75 7.22 -1.49
CA LYS A 40 22.76 8.17 -2.61
C LYS A 40 21.37 8.27 -3.20
N GLY A 41 20.96 9.46 -3.62
CA GLY A 41 19.69 9.63 -4.31
C GLY A 41 19.63 10.85 -5.21
N LYS A 42 18.76 10.80 -6.20
CA LYS A 42 18.35 11.93 -7.03
C LYS A 42 16.99 12.41 -6.53
N PHE A 43 16.95 13.64 -6.07
CA PHE A 43 15.78 14.32 -5.56
C PHE A 43 15.25 15.31 -6.60
N VAL A 44 14.01 15.12 -7.02
CA VAL A 44 13.28 16.03 -7.91
C VAL A 44 12.11 16.57 -7.10
N PRO A 45 12.15 17.86 -6.68
CA PRO A 45 11.11 18.44 -5.84
C PRO A 45 9.72 18.24 -6.44
N GLN A 46 8.74 17.93 -5.58
CA GLN A 46 7.32 17.74 -5.94
C GLN A 46 7.04 16.64 -6.97
N LYS A 47 8.04 15.80 -7.31
CA LYS A 47 7.86 14.66 -8.22
C LYS A 47 8.28 13.35 -7.57
N LYS A 48 9.57 13.17 -7.33
CA LYS A 48 10.10 11.85 -6.96
C LYS A 48 11.51 11.88 -6.38
N ILE A 49 11.84 10.81 -5.67
CA ILE A 49 13.19 10.50 -5.19
C ILE A 49 13.58 9.13 -5.72
N ILE A 50 14.71 9.06 -6.43
CA ILE A 50 15.31 7.81 -6.86
C ILE A 50 16.51 7.56 -5.97
N ALA A 51 16.50 6.48 -5.21
CA ALA A 51 17.48 6.22 -4.18
C ALA A 51 18.20 4.89 -4.38
N SER A 52 19.49 4.85 -4.03
CA SER A 52 20.36 3.69 -4.17
C SER A 52 21.07 3.39 -2.84
N GLY A 53 21.15 2.09 -2.52
CA GLY A 53 21.67 1.59 -1.25
C GLY A 53 20.79 2.01 -0.09
N ASN A 54 19.58 1.45 -0.05
CA ASN A 54 18.52 1.81 0.88
C ASN A 54 18.40 0.76 1.97
N GLN A 55 18.21 1.18 3.21
CA GLN A 55 17.97 0.28 4.34
C GLN A 55 16.87 0.85 5.23
N LEU A 56 15.92 0.01 5.62
CA LEU A 56 14.83 0.39 6.52
C LEU A 56 15.28 0.32 7.99
N TYR A 57 14.98 1.37 8.75
CA TYR A 57 15.19 1.47 10.19
C TYR A 57 13.84 1.63 10.88
N ILE A 58 13.66 0.95 12.00
CA ILE A 58 12.50 1.08 12.89
C ILE A 58 13.05 1.34 14.29
N ALA A 59 12.61 2.43 14.94
CA ALA A 59 13.13 2.88 16.24
C ALA A 59 14.68 2.89 16.28
N ASP A 60 15.31 3.48 15.26
CA ASP A 60 16.77 3.52 15.05
C ASP A 60 17.48 2.16 14.88
N VAL A 61 16.76 1.04 14.87
CA VAL A 61 17.33 -0.29 14.66
C VAL A 61 17.32 -0.63 13.17
N PRO A 62 18.46 -1.00 12.57
CA PRO A 62 18.52 -1.46 11.19
C PRO A 62 17.77 -2.78 11.03
N THR A 63 16.77 -2.79 10.15
CA THR A 63 16.11 -4.04 9.76
C THR A 63 16.94 -4.78 8.70
N PRO A 64 16.72 -6.10 8.51
CA PRO A 64 17.31 -6.86 7.42
C PRO A 64 16.86 -6.43 6.01
N VAL A 65 15.86 -5.53 5.90
CA VAL A 65 15.30 -5.07 4.63
C VAL A 65 16.25 -4.06 3.98
N PHE A 66 17.05 -4.55 3.03
CA PHE A 66 17.96 -3.76 2.21
C PHE A 66 17.51 -3.80 0.74
N LEU A 67 17.43 -2.63 0.11
CA LEU A 67 17.06 -2.51 -1.30
C LEU A 67 18.17 -1.77 -2.08
N PRO A 68 18.71 -2.36 -3.16
CA PRO A 68 19.76 -1.71 -3.95
C PRO A 68 19.25 -0.44 -4.64
N PHE A 69 17.96 -0.40 -4.97
CA PHE A 69 17.27 0.74 -5.57
C PHE A 69 15.86 0.88 -4.99
N ALA A 70 15.39 2.11 -4.82
CA ALA A 70 14.06 2.44 -4.36
C ALA A 70 13.57 3.71 -5.06
N TYR A 71 12.27 3.75 -5.33
CA TYR A 71 11.59 4.89 -5.92
C TYR A 71 10.56 5.40 -4.91
N PHE A 72 10.69 6.65 -4.47
CA PHE A 72 9.76 7.28 -3.54
C PHE A 72 9.04 8.44 -4.24
N PRO A 73 7.74 8.33 -4.50
CA PRO A 73 6.99 9.45 -5.04
C PRO A 73 6.77 10.56 -4.02
N MET A 74 6.78 11.79 -4.51
CA MET A 74 6.41 12.99 -3.73
C MET A 74 5.03 13.51 -4.09
N THR A 75 4.51 13.11 -5.24
CA THR A 75 3.14 13.37 -5.69
C THR A 75 2.14 12.53 -4.89
N GLN A 76 0.97 13.11 -4.60
CA GLN A 76 -0.17 12.37 -4.03
C GLN A 76 -0.99 11.63 -5.09
N ASP A 77 -0.44 11.50 -6.30
CA ASP A 77 -1.08 10.76 -7.38
C ASP A 77 -1.04 9.25 -7.06
N ARG A 78 -1.98 8.50 -7.65
CA ARG A 78 -2.11 7.06 -7.42
C ARG A 78 -0.85 6.35 -7.92
N GLU A 79 0.00 5.92 -6.99
CA GLU A 79 1.24 5.23 -7.33
C GLU A 79 1.30 3.83 -6.73
N SER A 80 1.91 2.92 -7.48
CA SER A 80 2.11 1.54 -7.05
C SER A 80 3.11 1.48 -5.90
N GLY A 81 2.86 0.63 -4.90
CA GLY A 81 3.73 0.55 -3.73
C GLY A 81 3.38 -0.57 -2.77
N VAL A 82 4.30 -0.82 -1.83
CA VAL A 82 4.09 -1.79 -0.75
C VAL A 82 3.13 -1.20 0.28
N ILE A 83 2.10 -1.95 0.62
CA ILE A 83 1.18 -1.64 1.73
C ILE A 83 1.75 -2.31 2.99
N PHE A 84 2.13 -1.48 3.96
CA PHE A 84 2.63 -1.97 5.24
C PHE A 84 1.52 -2.67 6.03
N PRO A 85 1.78 -3.88 6.56
CA PRO A 85 0.81 -4.57 7.39
C PRO A 85 0.58 -3.85 8.73
N THR A 86 -0.62 -3.99 9.25
CA THR A 86 -0.96 -3.70 10.63
C THR A 86 -0.59 -4.90 11.49
N ILE A 87 0.31 -4.70 12.45
CA ILE A 87 0.73 -5.71 13.42
C ILE A 87 -0.07 -5.51 14.70
N GLY A 88 -0.58 -6.57 15.30
CA GLY A 88 -1.33 -6.50 16.56
C GLY A 88 -1.50 -7.86 17.23
N GLU A 89 -2.29 -7.89 18.30
CA GLU A 89 -2.59 -9.10 19.05
C GLU A 89 -4.10 -9.25 19.32
N ASN A 90 -4.57 -10.48 19.37
CA ASN A 90 -5.95 -10.82 19.70
C ASN A 90 -5.98 -12.04 20.61
N PHE A 91 -6.73 -11.95 21.72
CA PHE A 91 -6.89 -13.04 22.70
C PHE A 91 -7.31 -14.39 22.09
N ARG A 92 -8.05 -14.40 20.98
CA ARG A 92 -8.53 -15.64 20.34
C ARG A 92 -7.59 -16.21 19.27
N ARG A 93 -6.67 -15.40 18.72
CA ARG A 93 -5.88 -15.77 17.53
C ARG A 93 -4.38 -15.50 17.67
N GLY A 94 -3.96 -14.96 18.81
CA GLY A 94 -2.58 -14.55 19.08
C GLY A 94 -2.18 -13.30 18.31
N TYR A 95 -0.89 -13.20 17.99
CA TYR A 95 -0.35 -12.11 17.19
C TYR A 95 -0.80 -12.23 15.73
N PHE A 96 -0.96 -11.09 15.07
CA PHE A 96 -1.35 -11.05 13.67
C PHE A 96 -0.62 -9.94 12.92
N MET A 97 -0.48 -10.14 11.61
CA MET A 97 -0.09 -9.15 10.63
C MET A 97 -1.18 -9.12 9.56
N GLN A 98 -1.91 -8.01 9.46
CA GLN A 98 -3.06 -7.87 8.57
C GLN A 98 -2.85 -6.75 7.57
N ASN A 99 -3.54 -6.82 6.42
CA ASN A 99 -3.52 -5.80 5.38
C ASN A 99 -2.11 -5.49 4.84
N GLY A 100 -1.18 -6.45 4.89
CA GLY A 100 0.12 -6.32 4.26
C GLY A 100 0.03 -6.70 2.80
N GLY A 101 0.67 -5.97 1.89
CA GLY A 101 0.58 -6.35 0.49
C GLY A 101 1.17 -5.36 -0.49
N TYR A 102 0.62 -5.36 -1.70
CA TYR A 102 1.11 -4.51 -2.79
C TYR A 102 -0.06 -3.87 -3.52
N TYR A 103 0.01 -2.56 -3.67
CA TYR A 103 -0.90 -1.76 -4.47
C TYR A 103 -0.31 -1.54 -5.86
N ILE A 104 -1.11 -1.79 -6.90
CA ILE A 104 -0.76 -1.61 -8.30
C ILE A 104 -1.71 -0.55 -8.86
N ALA A 105 -1.20 0.65 -9.06
CA ALA A 105 -1.84 1.67 -9.88
C ALA A 105 -1.49 1.38 -11.36
N ALA A 106 -2.32 0.57 -12.02
CA ALA A 106 -2.10 0.20 -13.41
C ALA A 106 -2.50 1.32 -14.39
N SER A 107 -3.45 2.18 -14.02
CA SER A 107 -3.83 3.39 -14.75
C SER A 107 -4.55 4.39 -13.84
N ASP A 108 -4.76 5.63 -14.29
CA ASP A 108 -5.56 6.65 -13.58
C ASP A 108 -7.00 6.19 -13.33
N TYR A 109 -7.48 5.24 -14.13
CA TYR A 109 -8.84 4.70 -14.08
C TYR A 109 -8.93 3.30 -13.51
N PHE A 110 -7.81 2.61 -13.25
CA PHE A 110 -7.81 1.22 -12.83
C PHE A 110 -6.69 0.95 -11.82
N ASP A 111 -7.09 0.45 -10.65
CA ASP A 111 -6.18 0.05 -9.59
C ASP A 111 -6.52 -1.33 -9.03
N VAL A 112 -5.50 -1.97 -8.46
CA VAL A 112 -5.60 -3.27 -7.80
C VAL A 112 -4.75 -3.27 -6.53
N ALA A 113 -5.33 -3.66 -5.41
CA ALA A 113 -4.63 -4.00 -4.17
C ALA A 113 -4.64 -5.51 -3.95
N LEU A 114 -3.47 -6.08 -3.74
CA LEU A 114 -3.29 -7.45 -3.28
C LEU A 114 -2.87 -7.40 -1.82
N LEU A 115 -3.66 -7.98 -0.93
CA LEU A 115 -3.46 -7.94 0.52
C LEU A 115 -3.44 -9.35 1.09
N GLY A 116 -2.60 -9.55 2.10
CA GLY A 116 -2.47 -10.77 2.86
C GLY A 116 -2.61 -10.50 4.35
N ASP A 117 -3.26 -11.44 5.02
CA ASP A 117 -3.40 -11.50 6.47
C ASP A 117 -2.73 -12.79 6.97
N TYR A 118 -1.96 -12.71 8.05
CA TYR A 118 -1.34 -13.86 8.69
C TYR A 118 -1.48 -13.77 10.21
N TYR A 119 -1.81 -14.89 10.84
CA TYR A 119 -2.03 -15.00 12.27
C TYR A 119 -1.15 -16.11 12.84
N THR A 120 -0.64 -15.94 14.06
CA THR A 120 0.24 -16.92 14.70
C THR A 120 -0.45 -18.25 15.00
N ASN A 121 -1.78 -18.27 15.11
CA ASN A 121 -2.55 -19.50 15.25
C ASN A 121 -2.67 -20.30 13.94
N GLY A 122 -2.02 -19.87 12.86
CA GLY A 122 -2.03 -20.50 11.54
C GLY A 122 -3.20 -20.07 10.65
N SER A 123 -4.06 -19.15 11.10
CA SER A 123 -5.06 -18.54 10.23
C SER A 123 -4.37 -17.64 9.21
N TYR A 124 -4.92 -17.55 8.01
CA TYR A 124 -4.42 -16.66 6.97
C TYR A 124 -5.56 -16.16 6.10
N GLY A 125 -5.37 -14.98 5.53
CA GLY A 125 -6.33 -14.34 4.66
C GLY A 125 -5.64 -13.81 3.42
N PHE A 126 -6.38 -13.79 2.32
CA PHE A 126 -5.98 -13.17 1.07
C PHE A 126 -7.12 -12.31 0.57
N ARG A 127 -6.80 -11.11 0.10
CA ARG A 127 -7.77 -10.18 -0.44
C ARG A 127 -7.25 -9.55 -1.71
N VAL A 128 -8.11 -9.48 -2.71
CA VAL A 128 -7.91 -8.75 -3.95
C VAL A 128 -9.00 -7.70 -4.03
N GLU A 129 -8.60 -6.44 -4.06
CA GLU A 129 -9.51 -5.32 -4.29
C GLU A 129 -9.11 -4.67 -5.60
N SER A 130 -10.05 -4.47 -6.51
CA SER A 130 -9.82 -3.78 -7.77
C SER A 130 -10.89 -2.72 -7.95
N ASN A 131 -10.47 -1.49 -8.24
CA ASN A 131 -11.38 -0.41 -8.53
C ASN A 131 -11.15 0.08 -9.96
N TYR A 132 -12.24 0.37 -10.64
CA TYR A 132 -12.20 0.97 -11.97
C TYR A 132 -13.17 2.14 -12.05
N ASN A 133 -12.70 3.27 -12.57
CA ASN A 133 -13.48 4.49 -12.67
C ASN A 133 -13.10 5.25 -13.94
N VAL A 134 -13.93 5.16 -14.96
CA VAL A 134 -13.78 5.92 -16.20
C VAL A 134 -14.79 7.06 -16.18
N LYS A 135 -14.26 8.29 -16.10
CA LYS A 135 -15.05 9.52 -16.02
C LYS A 135 -16.09 9.58 -17.16
N TYR A 136 -17.34 9.93 -16.83
CA TYR A 136 -18.47 10.03 -17.76
C TYR A 136 -18.87 8.74 -18.48
N LYS A 137 -18.36 7.57 -18.05
CA LYS A 137 -18.76 6.27 -18.60
C LYS A 137 -19.25 5.34 -17.51
N PHE A 138 -18.36 4.87 -16.64
CA PHE A 138 -18.70 3.85 -15.65
C PHE A 138 -17.69 3.82 -14.50
N ARG A 139 -18.18 3.39 -13.34
CA ARG A 139 -17.38 3.10 -12.14
C ARG A 139 -17.79 1.77 -11.55
N GLY A 140 -16.86 1.06 -10.91
CA GLY A 140 -17.14 -0.18 -10.22
C GLY A 140 -15.98 -0.63 -9.35
N ASN A 141 -16.27 -1.59 -8.49
CA ASN A 141 -15.26 -2.24 -7.66
C ASN A 141 -15.50 -3.75 -7.62
N LEU A 142 -14.42 -4.50 -7.65
CA LEU A 142 -14.37 -5.93 -7.48
C LEU A 142 -13.57 -6.23 -6.22
N SER A 143 -14.16 -6.93 -5.26
CA SER A 143 -13.52 -7.34 -4.02
C SER A 143 -13.67 -8.84 -3.88
N PHE A 144 -12.55 -9.55 -3.88
CA PHE A 144 -12.49 -10.97 -3.57
C PHE A 144 -11.72 -11.17 -2.28
N ARG A 145 -12.26 -11.98 -1.37
CA ARG A 145 -11.64 -12.32 -0.11
C ARG A 145 -11.71 -13.82 0.13
N PHE A 146 -10.59 -14.37 0.53
CA PHE A 146 -10.46 -15.73 1.02
C PHE A 146 -9.87 -15.70 2.42
N GLU A 147 -10.50 -16.39 3.37
CA GLU A 147 -10.03 -16.47 4.75
C GLU A 147 -10.02 -17.94 5.19
N ASN A 148 -8.86 -18.39 5.67
CA ASN A 148 -8.71 -19.65 6.37
C ASN A 148 -8.63 -19.37 7.87
N LEU A 149 -9.68 -19.71 8.60
CA LEU A 149 -9.80 -19.43 10.02
C LEU A 149 -9.63 -20.72 10.81
N ILE A 150 -8.59 -20.76 11.64
CA ILE A 150 -8.34 -21.85 12.59
C ILE A 150 -8.74 -21.37 13.98
N SER A 151 -9.46 -22.20 14.71
CA SER A 151 -9.79 -21.99 16.12
C SER A 151 -9.35 -23.22 16.91
N GLY A 152 -8.58 -23.02 17.96
CA GLY A 152 -7.98 -24.09 18.78
C GLY A 152 -6.78 -24.78 18.13
N GLU A 153 -6.13 -25.66 18.89
CA GLU A 153 -4.91 -26.36 18.50
C GLU A 153 -5.22 -27.71 17.85
N ARG A 154 -4.50 -28.03 16.77
CA ARG A 154 -4.68 -29.29 16.04
C ARG A 154 -4.44 -30.49 16.97
N GLY A 155 -5.47 -31.32 17.15
CA GLY A 155 -5.42 -32.49 18.03
C GLY A 155 -6.19 -32.35 19.35
N PHE A 156 -6.71 -31.16 19.66
CA PHE A 156 -7.55 -30.93 20.84
C PHE A 156 -9.06 -30.89 20.48
N PRO A 157 -9.96 -31.18 21.44
CA PRO A 157 -11.41 -31.25 21.20
C PRO A 157 -12.05 -29.94 20.71
N GLY A 158 -11.34 -28.81 20.82
CA GLY A 158 -11.80 -27.49 20.37
C GLY A 158 -11.31 -27.07 18.98
N TYR A 159 -10.60 -27.94 18.25
CA TYR A 159 -10.08 -27.62 16.93
C TYR A 159 -11.19 -27.50 15.88
N SER A 160 -11.26 -26.36 15.22
CA SER A 160 -12.10 -26.16 14.05
C SER A 160 -11.36 -25.33 13.00
N LYS A 161 -11.61 -25.67 11.73
CA LYS A 161 -11.08 -24.99 10.57
C LYS A 161 -12.24 -24.58 9.66
N SER A 162 -12.32 -23.30 9.33
CA SER A 162 -13.34 -22.75 8.44
C SER A 162 -12.67 -22.03 7.28
N ASN A 163 -13.17 -22.28 6.07
CA ASN A 163 -12.75 -21.59 4.86
C ASN A 163 -13.90 -20.68 4.43
N ILE A 164 -13.65 -19.38 4.41
CA ILE A 164 -14.63 -18.37 4.01
C ILE A 164 -14.20 -17.78 2.68
N TYR A 165 -15.15 -17.70 1.75
CA TYR A 165 -14.98 -17.06 0.46
C TYR A 165 -16.02 -15.96 0.33
N ASN A 166 -15.60 -14.77 -0.09
CA ASN A 166 -16.49 -13.65 -0.32
C ASN A 166 -16.11 -12.97 -1.62
N LEU A 167 -17.03 -12.95 -2.56
CA LEU A 167 -16.90 -12.23 -3.83
C LEU A 167 -17.97 -11.15 -3.87
N ARG A 168 -17.54 -9.90 -3.99
CA ARG A 168 -18.40 -8.74 -4.17
C ARG A 168 -17.98 -7.99 -5.41
N TRP A 169 -18.93 -7.75 -6.30
CA TRP A 169 -18.73 -6.91 -7.47
C TRP A 169 -19.84 -5.88 -7.53
N SER A 170 -19.48 -4.61 -7.68
CA SER A 170 -20.44 -3.53 -7.94
C SER A 170 -20.04 -2.78 -9.20
N HIS A 171 -21.03 -2.42 -10.00
CA HIS A 171 -20.85 -1.66 -11.24
C HIS A 171 -21.97 -0.64 -11.40
N SER A 172 -21.61 0.58 -11.77
CA SER A 172 -22.53 1.69 -11.96
C SER A 172 -22.10 2.50 -13.18
N LYS A 173 -23.05 2.72 -14.09
CA LYS A 173 -22.88 3.56 -15.28
C LYS A 173 -23.22 5.01 -14.94
N ASP A 174 -22.45 5.97 -15.44
CA ASP A 174 -22.70 7.40 -15.19
C ASP A 174 -24.01 7.83 -15.87
N SER A 175 -24.90 8.53 -15.16
CA SER A 175 -26.17 9.01 -15.73
C SER A 175 -25.96 10.00 -16.87
N LYS A 176 -24.82 10.69 -16.92
CA LYS A 176 -24.42 11.57 -18.03
C LYS A 176 -23.93 10.83 -19.28
N SER A 177 -23.80 9.49 -19.22
CA SER A 177 -23.44 8.66 -20.37
C SER A 177 -24.64 8.21 -21.22
N ASN A 178 -25.86 8.62 -20.85
CA ASN A 178 -27.07 8.30 -21.57
C ASN A 178 -27.48 9.46 -22.50
N GLN A 179 -27.52 9.21 -23.82
CA GLN A 179 -28.08 10.12 -24.82
C GLN A 179 -29.55 9.78 -25.12
N THR A 180 -30.36 9.49 -24.10
CA THR A 180 -31.82 9.40 -24.32
C THR A 180 -32.41 10.78 -24.08
N VAL A 181 -32.52 11.54 -25.16
CA VAL A 181 -33.37 12.73 -25.22
C VAL A 181 -34.80 12.20 -25.19
N ASP A 182 -35.45 12.21 -24.04
CA ASP A 182 -36.90 11.97 -23.97
C ASP A 182 -37.61 13.16 -24.63
N PHE A 183 -37.87 13.05 -25.92
CA PHE A 183 -38.88 13.86 -26.58
C PHE A 183 -40.26 13.32 -26.18
N GLN A 184 -40.80 13.83 -25.07
CA GLN A 184 -42.23 13.75 -24.84
C GLN A 184 -42.92 14.66 -25.86
N ARG A 185 -43.48 14.06 -26.91
CA ARG A 185 -44.44 14.74 -27.80
C ARG A 185 -45.81 14.76 -27.13
N LEU A 186 -46.43 15.94 -27.23
CA LEU A 186 -47.80 16.30 -26.85
C LEU A 186 -48.83 15.25 -27.24
#